data_AF-W6LCN0-F1
#
_entry.id   AF-W6LCN0-F1
#
_cell.length_a   1.000
_cell.length_b   1.000
_cell.length_c   1.000
_cell.angle_alpha   90.00
_cell.angle_beta   90.00
_cell.angle_gamma   90.00
#
_symmetry.space_group_name_H-M   'P 1'
#
loop_
_entity.id
_entity.type
_entity.pdbx_description
1 polymer ?
#
loop_
_entity_poly.entity_id
_entity_poly.type
_entity_poly.pdbx_seq_one_letter_code
_entity_poly.pdbx_strand_id
1 'polypeptide(L)'
;MSTTTGDRARVNFIVDALAPALRDEFDFKANQKTLNHLIRRTQCVALDNPTEGGITSLETEPTNPVVEGIPGKCGTSPVVEIQVRSEWVHPISWKCPRCRAEWVARIVDRVNPQTRELTSCPRCQATHTAQAASSVAQFIRKYQNSKTNSPDDECVNANPRMGERHPNIKTPAGSNSSPASLLIEQYPMIASQWDFERNSLYQNCVLQPLQHVRTSSSMVVWFICSLCARSWRESISSRVARYENSLQTTHSKDPSEVIPLCPSCEQRGAGRRFQHRRPHGPSLTSNNNNAVGAKTLPKCFLSQDMLLMAEVCLRRDQDPSAIPLSSEQVLSWSCRYCGYKYQSSLRNRIACHERCPQCSGKVCTPMNSLTIQRPDVMREAAKTISRTKLMKLTVFSEQEIPFVCRICFSPYRMTAKARCMIPKNGIACQKCLLTFSQTAQATAKDASHPHKLTVKERRKLRDKAYRLCLSNRSNEKLKATQNEIEKKDHILIN
;
A
#
# COMPACT_ATOMS: atom_id res chain seq x y z
N MET A 1 49.57 30.84 37.72
CA MET A 1 48.33 30.08 37.47
C MET A 1 48.21 29.86 35.98
N SER A 2 48.80 28.78 35.48
CA SER A 2 48.76 28.41 34.06
C SER A 2 47.68 27.36 33.92
N THR A 3 46.54 27.71 33.33
CA THR A 3 45.47 26.77 33.01
C THR A 3 45.95 25.85 31.90
N THR A 4 46.35 24.63 32.25
CA THR A 4 46.59 23.51 31.34
C THR A 4 45.30 23.21 30.58
N THR A 5 45.19 23.73 29.37
CA THR A 5 44.20 23.28 28.39
C THR A 5 44.54 21.85 28.03
N GLY A 6 43.86 20.90 28.68
CA GLY A 6 43.95 19.48 28.36
C GLY A 6 43.70 19.25 26.87
N ASP A 7 44.65 18.58 26.24
CA ASP A 7 44.69 18.24 24.83
C ASP A 7 43.42 17.43 24.47
N ARG A 8 42.41 18.08 23.87
CA ARG A 8 41.17 17.41 23.45
C ARG A 8 41.50 16.54 22.24
N ALA A 9 41.30 15.24 22.37
CA ALA A 9 41.34 14.29 21.25
C ALA A 9 40.54 14.82 20.05
N ARG A 10 41.16 14.80 18.86
CA ARG A 10 40.51 15.21 17.62
C ARG A 10 39.64 14.05 17.13
N VAL A 11 38.39 14.32 16.75
CA VAL A 11 37.46 13.29 16.29
C VAL A 11 37.23 13.47 14.81
N ASN A 12 37.43 12.38 14.06
CA ASN A 12 37.22 12.32 12.63
C ASN A 12 35.93 11.53 12.37
N PHE A 13 34.95 12.15 11.71
CA PHE A 13 33.71 11.46 11.34
C PHE A 13 33.82 10.97 9.90
N ILE A 14 33.68 9.67 9.70
CA ILE A 14 33.66 9.05 8.37
C ILE A 14 32.20 8.86 7.95
N VAL A 15 31.74 9.64 6.96
CA VAL A 15 30.33 9.71 6.54
C VAL A 15 30.07 9.08 5.16
N ASP A 16 31.04 8.37 4.58
CA ASP A 16 30.96 7.84 3.21
C ASP A 16 29.79 6.87 2.99
N ALA A 17 29.37 6.19 4.06
CA ALA A 17 28.21 5.30 4.05
C ALA A 17 26.86 6.03 3.93
N LEU A 18 26.83 7.37 4.11
CA LEU A 18 25.61 8.18 3.95
C LEU A 18 25.43 8.64 2.51
N ALA A 19 24.18 8.84 2.10
CA ALA A 19 23.86 9.41 0.79
C ALA A 19 24.46 10.82 0.64
N PRO A 20 24.88 11.25 -0.58
CA PRO A 20 25.53 12.55 -0.81
C PRO A 20 24.80 13.73 -0.15
N ALA A 21 23.48 13.81 -0.33
CA ALA A 21 22.67 14.89 0.24
C ALA A 21 22.70 14.95 1.79
N LEU A 22 22.89 13.81 2.47
CA LEU A 22 23.04 13.80 3.93
C LEU A 22 24.46 14.17 4.34
N ARG A 23 25.48 13.78 3.56
CA ARG A 23 26.87 14.18 3.81
C ARG A 23 27.01 15.70 3.76
N ASP A 24 26.39 16.34 2.78
CA ASP A 24 26.41 17.80 2.59
C ASP A 24 25.71 18.56 3.74
N GLU A 25 24.77 17.90 4.43
CA GLU A 25 24.01 18.49 5.53
C GLU A 25 24.59 18.18 6.92
N PHE A 26 25.57 17.29 7.03
CA PHE A 26 26.13 16.85 8.31
C PHE A 26 27.01 17.95 8.93
N ASP A 27 26.68 18.42 10.13
CA ASP A 27 27.47 19.47 10.79
C ASP A 27 28.61 18.87 11.62
N PHE A 28 29.79 18.71 11.00
CA PHE A 28 30.99 18.16 11.65
C PHE A 28 31.38 18.95 12.92
N LYS A 29 31.30 20.28 12.88
CA LYS A 29 31.77 21.14 13.99
C LYS A 29 30.82 21.07 15.17
N ALA A 30 29.51 21.08 14.93
CA ALA A 30 28.51 20.94 15.98
C ALA A 30 28.54 19.53 16.57
N ASN A 31 28.63 18.49 15.73
CA ASN A 31 28.65 17.10 16.17
C ASN A 31 29.91 16.73 16.98
N GLN A 32 31.07 17.29 16.65
CA GLN A 32 32.27 17.14 17.45
C GLN A 32 32.09 17.68 18.89
N LYS A 33 31.28 18.74 19.07
CA LYS A 33 31.00 19.30 20.39
C LYS A 33 29.93 18.51 21.15
N THR A 34 28.88 18.07 20.48
CA THR A 34 27.71 17.44 21.12
C THR A 34 27.92 15.96 21.42
N LEU A 35 28.72 15.25 20.62
CA LEU A 35 28.98 13.81 20.78
C LEU A 35 30.18 13.49 21.68
N ASN A 36 30.67 14.47 22.46
CA ASN A 36 31.77 14.28 23.42
C ASN A 36 31.58 13.12 24.41
N HIS A 37 30.34 12.76 24.73
CA HIS A 37 30.02 11.63 25.61
C HIS A 37 30.32 10.26 24.98
N LEU A 38 30.11 10.10 23.66
CA LEU A 38 30.50 8.89 22.92
C LEU A 38 32.03 8.78 22.82
N ILE A 39 32.70 9.93 22.71
CA ILE A 39 34.16 10.07 22.60
C ILE A 39 34.87 9.67 23.90
N ARG A 40 34.27 9.97 25.06
CA ARG A 40 34.83 9.58 26.37
C ARG A 40 34.67 8.08 26.65
N ARG A 41 33.56 7.47 26.23
CA ARG A 41 33.28 6.06 26.46
C ARG A 41 34.22 5.14 25.67
N THR A 42 34.66 5.55 24.48
CA THR A 42 35.66 4.83 23.68
C THR A 42 37.08 4.97 24.24
N GLN A 43 37.40 6.09 24.90
CA GLN A 43 38.69 6.31 25.55
C GLN A 43 38.87 5.48 26.83
N CYS A 44 37.82 5.30 27.64
CA CYS A 44 37.89 4.43 28.84
C CYS A 44 38.11 2.96 28.47
N VAL A 45 37.42 2.45 27.43
CA VAL A 45 37.56 1.05 26.99
C VAL A 45 38.98 0.74 26.48
N ALA A 46 39.70 1.73 25.94
CA ALA A 46 41.08 1.58 25.47
C ALA A 46 42.13 1.61 26.60
N LEU A 47 41.77 2.09 27.79
CA LEU A 47 42.69 2.20 28.94
C LEU A 47 42.59 1.02 29.92
N ASP A 48 41.48 0.26 29.89
CA ASP A 48 41.24 -0.84 30.82
C ASP A 48 41.69 -2.23 30.31
N ASN A 49 42.26 -2.35 29.11
CA ASN A 49 42.78 -3.63 28.60
C ASN A 49 44.04 -3.47 27.75
N PRO A 50 45.23 -3.28 28.35
CA PRO A 50 46.46 -3.76 27.78
C PRO A 50 46.62 -5.23 28.18
N THR A 51 46.75 -6.13 27.20
CA THR A 51 47.08 -7.57 27.34
C THR A 51 46.06 -8.48 28.03
N GLU A 52 45.31 -9.26 27.24
CA GLU A 52 45.38 -10.74 27.19
C GLU A 52 44.26 -11.33 26.30
N GLY A 53 44.59 -12.39 25.56
CA GLY A 53 43.61 -13.15 24.78
C GLY A 53 42.73 -14.01 25.69
N GLY A 54 41.41 -13.99 25.47
CA GLY A 54 40.48 -14.84 26.19
C GLY A 54 39.06 -14.75 25.63
N ILE A 55 38.52 -15.88 25.21
CA ILE A 55 37.12 -16.05 24.79
C ILE A 55 36.25 -16.04 26.05
N THR A 56 35.33 -15.08 26.17
CA THR A 56 34.14 -15.23 27.03
C THR A 56 32.90 -14.64 26.36
N SER A 57 31.94 -15.51 26.12
CA SER A 57 30.58 -15.23 25.66
C SER A 57 29.77 -14.57 26.78
N LEU A 58 29.09 -13.45 26.53
CA LEU A 58 27.82 -13.12 27.16
C LEU A 58 27.04 -12.11 26.30
N GLU A 59 25.73 -12.34 26.24
CA GLU A 59 24.78 -11.81 25.27
C GLU A 59 24.38 -10.33 25.49
N THR A 60 24.02 -9.69 24.36
CA THR A 60 22.97 -8.67 24.16
C THR A 60 23.14 -7.23 24.67
N GLU A 61 23.43 -6.31 23.74
CA GLU A 61 22.94 -4.90 23.65
C GLU A 61 23.10 -4.46 22.17
N PRO A 62 22.27 -3.55 21.63
CA PRO A 62 22.16 -3.32 20.19
C PRO A 62 23.36 -2.54 19.63
N THR A 63 24.06 -3.17 18.69
CA THR A 63 25.03 -2.61 17.72
C THR A 63 25.59 -1.22 18.04
N ASN A 64 26.57 -1.16 18.95
CA ASN A 64 27.50 -0.03 19.07
C ASN A 64 28.27 0.17 17.75
N PRO A 65 28.71 1.41 17.43
CA PRO A 65 29.62 1.63 16.31
C PRO A 65 30.92 0.86 16.55
N VAL A 66 31.35 0.09 15.55
CA VAL A 66 32.67 -0.55 15.53
C VAL A 66 33.71 0.57 15.42
N VAL A 67 34.58 0.68 16.42
CA VAL A 67 35.68 1.66 16.47
C VAL A 67 36.98 0.87 16.44
N GLU A 68 37.73 0.97 15.35
CA GLU A 68 39.09 0.42 15.25
C GLU A 68 40.09 1.51 15.65
N GLY A 69 40.93 1.23 16.65
CA GLY A 69 42.00 2.13 17.08
C GLY A 69 43.37 1.63 16.60
N ILE A 70 44.13 2.48 15.89
CA ILE A 70 45.53 2.22 15.55
C ILE A 70 46.42 2.84 16.63
N PRO A 71 47.37 2.13 17.24
CA PRO A 71 48.30 2.73 18.20
C PRO A 71 49.32 3.63 17.49
N GLY A 72 49.16 4.95 17.64
CA GLY A 72 50.09 5.97 17.16
C GLY A 72 51.22 6.26 18.16
N LYS A 73 52.44 6.42 17.65
CA LYS A 73 53.66 6.79 18.40
C LYS A 73 53.53 8.13 19.14
N CYS A 74 54.25 8.24 20.27
CA CYS A 74 54.35 9.41 21.14
C CYS A 74 54.45 10.75 20.40
N GLY A 75 53.53 11.68 20.70
CA GLY A 75 53.64 13.11 20.35
C GLY A 75 52.42 13.74 19.66
N THR A 76 51.40 12.98 19.27
CA THR A 76 50.19 13.51 18.63
C THR A 76 48.94 13.15 19.43
N SER A 77 48.04 14.11 19.66
CA SER A 77 46.77 13.88 20.34
C SER A 77 46.01 12.75 19.64
N PRO A 78 45.45 11.75 20.35
CA PRO A 78 44.84 10.59 19.72
C PRO A 78 43.66 11.03 18.85
N VAL A 79 43.69 10.63 17.57
CA VAL A 79 42.57 10.84 16.63
C VAL A 79 41.62 9.66 16.76
N VAL A 80 40.36 9.93 17.11
CA VAL A 80 39.31 8.89 17.18
C VAL A 80 38.48 8.96 15.90
N GLU A 81 38.45 7.86 15.14
CA GLU A 81 37.62 7.75 13.95
C GLU A 81 36.25 7.15 14.29
N ILE A 82 35.19 7.82 13.87
CA ILE A 82 33.81 7.39 14.10
C ILE A 82 33.14 7.16 12.75
N GLN A 83 32.86 5.89 12.46
CA GLN A 83 32.08 5.51 11.28
C GLN A 83 30.61 5.85 11.49
N VAL A 84 30.11 6.79 10.70
CA VAL A 84 28.70 7.19 10.72
C VAL A 84 27.93 6.34 9.71
N ARG A 85 26.95 5.57 10.19
CA ARG A 85 26.14 4.65 9.38
C ARG A 85 24.68 5.10 9.31
N SER A 86 23.93 4.57 8.34
CA SER A 86 22.52 4.92 8.12
C SER A 86 21.60 4.45 9.25
N GLU A 87 22.02 3.45 10.01
CA GLU A 87 21.29 2.89 11.15
C GLU A 87 21.47 3.73 12.44
N TRP A 88 22.20 4.86 12.39
CA TRP A 88 22.52 5.64 13.57
C TRP A 88 21.28 6.26 14.24
N VAL A 89 21.06 5.88 15.49
CA VAL A 89 19.86 6.21 16.27
C VAL A 89 20.00 7.46 17.15
N HIS A 90 21.23 7.93 17.42
CA HIS A 90 21.39 9.11 18.26
C HIS A 90 21.11 10.40 17.48
N PRO A 91 20.47 11.40 18.11
CA PRO A 91 20.26 12.70 17.50
C PRO A 91 21.61 13.37 17.21
N ILE A 92 21.74 13.91 16.00
CA ILE A 92 22.91 14.67 15.57
C ILE A 92 22.49 16.00 14.97
N SER A 93 23.42 16.94 14.96
CA SER A 93 23.26 18.28 14.39
C SER A 93 23.43 18.25 12.88
N TRP A 94 22.53 18.94 12.20
CA TRP A 94 22.48 19.12 10.77
C TRP A 94 22.47 20.60 10.44
N LYS A 95 23.01 20.94 9.27
CA LYS A 95 23.06 22.30 8.76
C LYS A 95 22.65 22.34 7.30
N CYS A 96 21.67 23.19 6.99
CA CYS A 96 21.06 23.19 5.66
C CYS A 96 21.97 23.95 4.70
N PRO A 97 22.40 23.38 3.56
CA PRO A 97 23.23 24.10 2.60
C PRO A 97 22.48 25.27 1.94
N ARG A 98 21.15 25.22 1.88
CA ARG A 98 20.31 26.25 1.23
C ARG A 98 20.02 27.45 2.13
N CYS A 99 19.49 27.22 3.33
CA CYS A 99 19.05 28.30 4.22
C CYS A 99 19.89 28.48 5.48
N ARG A 100 20.94 27.65 5.64
CA ARG A 100 21.85 27.62 6.79
C ARG A 100 21.20 27.39 8.15
N ALA A 101 19.92 27.01 8.18
CA ALA A 101 19.26 26.60 9.42
C ALA A 101 19.99 25.40 10.01
N GLU A 102 20.12 25.42 11.33
CA GLU A 102 20.69 24.33 12.12
C GLU A 102 19.54 23.61 12.83
N TRP A 103 19.54 22.28 12.83
CA TRP A 103 18.54 21.48 13.53
C TRP A 103 19.13 20.14 13.98
N VAL A 104 18.39 19.45 14.84
CA VAL A 104 18.78 18.14 15.36
C VAL A 104 17.81 17.08 14.83
N ALA A 105 18.36 15.98 14.32
CA ALA A 105 17.58 14.81 13.88
C ALA A 105 18.44 13.55 13.90
N ARG A 106 17.80 12.37 13.93
CA ARG A 106 18.47 11.08 13.86
C ARG A 106 18.69 10.67 12.40
N ILE A 107 19.84 10.09 12.07
CA ILE A 107 20.11 9.63 10.70
C ILE A 107 19.08 8.58 10.27
N VAL A 108 18.74 7.64 11.17
CA VAL A 108 17.75 6.58 10.91
C VAL A 108 16.40 7.14 10.45
N ASP A 109 15.96 8.29 10.97
CA ASP A 109 14.71 8.92 10.52
C ASP A 109 14.87 9.63 9.17
N ARG A 110 16.03 10.23 8.94
CA ARG A 110 16.31 10.96 7.69
C ARG A 110 16.49 10.05 6.48
N VAL A 111 16.93 8.80 6.70
CA VAL A 111 17.00 7.78 5.64
C VAL A 111 15.66 7.06 5.44
N ASN A 112 14.80 7.05 6.45
CA ASN A 112 13.51 6.38 6.41
C ASN A 112 12.49 7.17 5.55
N PRO A 113 11.96 6.61 4.46
CA PRO A 113 11.00 7.29 3.59
C PRO A 113 9.74 7.80 4.32
N GLN A 114 9.33 7.14 5.40
CA GLN A 114 8.16 7.53 6.20
C GLN A 114 8.40 8.80 7.03
N THR A 115 9.63 9.04 7.51
CA THR A 115 9.93 10.13 8.47
C THR A 115 10.91 11.17 7.93
N ARG A 116 11.54 10.92 6.78
CA ARG A 116 12.52 11.82 6.15
C ARG A 116 12.00 13.23 5.92
N GLU A 117 10.76 13.37 5.48
CA GLU A 117 10.19 14.70 5.23
C GLU A 117 9.95 15.49 6.52
N LEU A 118 9.57 14.83 7.61
CA LEU A 118 9.38 15.44 8.93
C LEU A 118 10.70 15.82 9.61
N THR A 119 11.78 15.10 9.28
CA THR A 119 13.12 15.31 9.84
C THR A 119 14.05 16.05 8.90
N SER A 120 13.49 16.62 7.82
CA SER A 120 14.19 17.50 6.89
C SER A 120 14.37 18.90 7.47
N CYS A 121 15.06 19.78 6.73
CA CYS A 121 15.28 21.15 7.18
C CYS A 121 13.95 21.87 7.50
N PRO A 122 13.71 22.27 8.76
CA PRO A 122 12.42 22.81 9.20
C PRO A 122 12.11 24.17 8.55
N ARG A 123 13.14 24.99 8.32
CA ARG A 123 12.98 26.32 7.69
C ARG A 123 12.56 26.21 6.23
N CYS A 124 13.21 25.33 5.46
CA CYS A 124 12.83 25.08 4.07
C CYS A 124 11.44 24.43 3.97
N GLN A 125 11.11 23.51 4.87
CA GLN A 125 9.78 22.91 4.92
C GLN A 125 8.69 23.96 5.20
N ALA A 126 8.89 24.83 6.19
CA ALA A 126 7.95 25.90 6.52
C ALA A 126 7.73 26.87 5.35
N THR A 127 8.79 27.25 4.62
CA THR A 127 8.65 28.10 3.43
C THR A 127 7.81 27.46 2.34
N HIS A 128 7.93 26.15 2.13
CA HIS A 128 7.12 25.43 1.14
C HIS A 128 5.65 25.32 1.58
N THR A 129 5.40 25.03 2.86
CA THR A 129 4.03 24.97 3.40
C THR A 129 3.33 26.33 3.32
N ALA A 130 4.03 27.43 3.60
CA ALA A 130 3.50 28.78 3.47
C ALA A 130 3.17 29.15 2.02
N GLN A 131 4.03 28.77 1.07
CA GLN A 131 3.78 28.97 -0.37
C GLN A 131 2.56 28.17 -0.85
N ALA A 132 2.42 26.91 -0.40
CA ALA A 132 1.26 26.08 -0.74
C ALA A 132 -0.04 26.67 -0.14
N ALA A 133 -0.04 27.06 1.14
CA ALA A 133 -1.20 27.69 1.77
C ALA A 133 -1.64 28.99 1.06
N SER A 134 -0.68 29.80 0.59
CA SER A 134 -0.97 30.98 -0.23
C SER A 134 -1.58 30.62 -1.59
N SER A 135 -1.16 29.52 -2.21
CA SER A 135 -1.73 29.01 -3.47
C SER A 135 -3.17 28.54 -3.28
N VAL A 136 -3.49 27.84 -2.17
CA VAL A 136 -4.86 27.47 -1.80
C VAL A 136 -5.74 28.70 -1.63
N ALA A 137 -5.27 29.71 -0.89
CA ALA A 137 -6.02 30.94 -0.68
C ALA A 137 -6.32 31.66 -2.01
N GLN A 138 -5.37 31.65 -2.95
CA GLN A 138 -5.55 32.22 -4.29
C GLN A 138 -6.53 31.39 -5.15
N PHE A 139 -6.45 30.06 -5.10
CA PHE A 139 -7.37 29.18 -5.82
C PHE A 139 -8.80 29.31 -5.31
N ILE A 140 -9.01 29.30 -3.98
CA ILE A 140 -10.32 29.49 -3.35
C ILE A 140 -10.89 30.84 -3.76
N ARG A 141 -10.09 31.92 -3.72
CA ARG A 141 -10.52 33.26 -4.12
C ARG A 141 -10.92 33.31 -5.60
N LYS A 142 -10.18 32.64 -6.48
CA LYS A 142 -10.50 32.54 -7.91
C LYS A 142 -11.77 31.73 -8.16
N TYR A 143 -11.98 30.62 -7.44
CA TYR A 143 -13.18 29.80 -7.54
C TYR A 143 -14.42 30.55 -7.01
N GLN A 144 -14.29 31.26 -5.88
CA GLN A 144 -15.36 32.09 -5.34
C GLN A 144 -15.72 33.24 -6.29
N ASN A 145 -14.73 33.91 -6.88
CA ASN A 145 -14.95 34.95 -7.88
C ASN A 145 -15.57 34.40 -9.19
N SER A 146 -15.38 33.12 -9.50
CA SER A 146 -16.06 32.47 -10.65
C SER A 146 -17.53 32.16 -10.39
N LYS A 147 -17.96 32.09 -9.11
CA LYS A 147 -19.36 31.94 -8.73
C LYS A 147 -20.11 33.27 -8.58
N THR A 148 -19.41 34.38 -8.41
CA THR A 148 -20.03 35.71 -8.25
C THR A 148 -20.29 36.45 -9.57
N ASN A 149 -19.85 35.90 -10.71
CA ASN A 149 -20.14 36.44 -12.04
C ASN A 149 -21.22 35.63 -12.77
N SER A 150 -22.33 35.33 -12.08
CA SER A 150 -23.59 34.90 -12.70
C SER A 150 -24.62 36.00 -12.44
N PRO A 151 -25.03 36.79 -13.45
CA PRO A 151 -26.22 37.63 -13.34
C PRO A 151 -27.44 36.79 -13.73
N ASP A 152 -28.38 36.63 -12.80
CA ASP A 152 -29.73 36.17 -13.10
C ASP A 152 -30.55 37.31 -13.74
N ASP A 153 -31.54 36.91 -14.54
CA ASP A 153 -32.68 37.66 -15.13
C ASP A 153 -32.48 38.48 -16.43
N GLU A 154 -32.80 37.86 -17.58
CA GLU A 154 -33.98 38.17 -18.43
C GLU A 154 -33.92 37.46 -19.80
N CYS A 155 -35.00 36.79 -20.19
CA CYS A 155 -35.22 36.18 -21.50
C CYS A 155 -35.79 37.20 -22.51
N VAL A 156 -35.12 37.51 -23.63
CA VAL A 156 -35.74 37.77 -24.97
C VAL A 156 -34.72 37.56 -26.12
N ASN A 157 -35.16 36.85 -27.16
CA ASN A 157 -34.65 36.70 -28.54
C ASN A 157 -33.49 37.63 -29.04
N ALA A 158 -32.46 37.03 -29.66
CA ALA A 158 -32.00 37.33 -31.04
C ALA A 158 -30.76 36.49 -31.47
N ASN A 159 -30.66 36.26 -32.79
CA ASN A 159 -29.72 35.43 -33.56
C ASN A 159 -28.21 35.79 -33.45
N PRO A 160 -27.30 34.92 -33.94
CA PRO A 160 -25.87 34.91 -33.59
C PRO A 160 -25.04 35.86 -34.45
N ARG A 161 -24.07 36.56 -33.84
CA ARG A 161 -22.96 37.18 -34.57
C ARG A 161 -21.61 36.95 -33.90
N MET A 162 -20.68 36.61 -34.79
CA MET A 162 -19.28 36.26 -34.61
C MET A 162 -18.47 37.28 -33.80
N GLY A 163 -17.53 36.71 -33.04
CA GLY A 163 -16.16 37.21 -32.97
C GLY A 163 -15.80 37.85 -31.64
N GLU A 164 -15.13 37.10 -30.76
CA GLU A 164 -14.10 37.67 -29.90
C GLU A 164 -13.14 36.59 -29.40
N ARG A 165 -11.85 36.95 -29.38
CA ARG A 165 -10.68 36.06 -29.32
C ARG A 165 -10.41 35.62 -27.88
N HIS A 166 -10.30 34.31 -27.65
CA HIS A 166 -9.72 33.79 -26.41
C HIS A 166 -8.21 34.15 -26.31
N PRO A 167 -7.71 34.61 -25.15
CA PRO A 167 -6.28 34.84 -24.99
C PRO A 167 -5.56 33.49 -24.90
N ASN A 168 -4.57 33.39 -25.78
CA ASN A 168 -3.67 32.27 -25.99
C ASN A 168 -2.80 32.06 -24.72
N ILE A 169 -3.11 31.03 -23.91
CA ILE A 169 -2.26 30.64 -22.77
C ILE A 169 -1.04 29.93 -23.35
N LYS A 170 0.05 30.69 -23.55
CA LYS A 170 1.38 30.16 -23.81
C LYS A 170 1.85 29.38 -22.58
N THR A 171 1.97 28.07 -22.72
CA THR A 171 2.82 27.24 -21.85
C THR A 171 4.28 27.70 -21.97
N PRO A 172 4.99 28.03 -20.87
CA PRO A 172 6.42 28.16 -20.93
C PRO A 172 7.04 26.76 -20.90
N ALA A 173 7.70 26.40 -22.00
CA ALA A 173 8.76 25.41 -22.00
C ALA A 173 10.01 26.05 -21.37
N GLY A 174 10.71 25.31 -20.49
CA GLY A 174 12.00 25.73 -19.95
C GLY A 174 12.16 25.41 -18.48
N SER A 175 13.05 24.45 -18.22
CA SER A 175 13.72 24.13 -16.95
C SER A 175 13.64 25.18 -15.84
N ASN A 176 12.97 24.82 -14.74
CA ASN A 176 13.36 25.13 -13.37
C ASN A 176 12.53 24.23 -12.43
N SER A 177 13.19 23.57 -11.49
CA SER A 177 12.57 22.67 -10.51
C SER A 177 11.41 23.37 -9.78
N SER A 178 10.17 23.01 -10.12
CA SER A 178 8.98 23.53 -9.47
C SER A 178 9.03 23.24 -7.96
N PRO A 179 8.66 24.18 -7.08
CA PRO A 179 8.57 23.90 -5.65
C PRO A 179 7.62 22.72 -5.41
N ALA A 180 7.98 21.83 -4.49
CA ALA A 180 7.21 20.62 -4.21
C ALA A 180 5.76 20.97 -3.83
N SER A 181 4.84 20.70 -4.76
CA SER A 181 3.39 20.90 -4.66
C SER A 181 2.74 19.88 -3.72
N LEU A 182 1.62 20.26 -3.12
CA LEU A 182 0.84 19.35 -2.29
C LEU A 182 0.06 18.35 -3.16
N LEU A 183 -0.02 17.10 -2.68
CA LEU A 183 -0.67 16.00 -3.39
C LEU A 183 -2.15 16.28 -3.66
N ILE A 184 -2.85 16.83 -2.66
CA ILE A 184 -4.28 17.13 -2.76
C ILE A 184 -4.60 18.22 -3.79
N GLU A 185 -3.68 19.16 -3.98
CA GLU A 185 -3.85 20.28 -4.91
C GLU A 185 -3.58 19.84 -6.35
N GLN A 186 -2.46 19.15 -6.57
CA GLN A 186 -2.04 18.81 -7.92
C GLN A 186 -2.72 17.53 -8.45
N TYR A 187 -2.97 16.55 -7.58
CA TYR A 187 -3.51 15.24 -7.97
C TYR A 187 -4.71 14.82 -7.11
N PRO A 188 -5.85 15.54 -7.19
CA PRO A 188 -7.02 15.26 -6.35
C PRO A 188 -7.60 13.85 -6.55
N MET A 189 -7.50 13.26 -7.74
CA MET A 189 -7.94 11.88 -8.01
C MET A 189 -7.04 10.81 -7.37
N ILE A 190 -5.75 11.11 -7.17
CA ILE A 190 -4.86 10.24 -6.39
C ILE A 190 -5.14 10.43 -4.90
N ALA A 191 -5.31 11.69 -4.46
CA ALA A 191 -5.59 12.02 -3.07
C ALA A 191 -6.92 11.43 -2.58
N SER A 192 -7.95 11.36 -3.43
CA SER A 192 -9.26 10.77 -3.09
C SER A 192 -9.21 9.27 -2.81
N GLN A 193 -8.12 8.60 -3.20
CA GLN A 193 -7.88 7.19 -2.93
C GLN A 193 -7.13 6.95 -1.62
N TRP A 194 -6.88 7.97 -0.81
CA TRP A 194 -6.23 7.81 0.49
C TRP A 194 -7.04 6.90 1.43
N ASP A 195 -6.42 5.88 1.99
CA ASP A 195 -7.06 5.01 2.98
C ASP A 195 -6.90 5.61 4.39
N PHE A 196 -7.89 6.38 4.83
CA PHE A 196 -7.85 7.08 6.12
C PHE A 196 -7.73 6.13 7.30
N GLU A 197 -8.45 5.01 7.30
CA GLU A 197 -8.44 4.06 8.41
C GLU A 197 -7.05 3.44 8.57
N ARG A 198 -6.46 2.94 7.48
CA ARG A 198 -5.13 2.33 7.54
C ARG A 198 -4.04 3.35 7.82
N ASN A 199 -4.06 4.51 7.18
CA ASN A 199 -3.02 5.51 7.39
C ASN A 199 -3.09 6.14 8.79
N SER A 200 -4.23 6.07 9.48
CA SER A 200 -4.34 6.50 10.88
C SER A 200 -3.75 5.49 11.87
N LEU A 201 -3.42 4.27 11.44
CA LEU A 201 -2.77 3.27 12.30
C LEU A 201 -1.30 3.62 12.49
N TYR A 202 -0.89 3.83 13.74
CA TYR A 202 0.50 4.16 14.10
C TYR A 202 1.52 3.15 13.54
N GLN A 203 1.16 1.87 13.46
CA GLN A 203 2.05 0.81 12.95
C GLN A 203 2.42 1.00 11.47
N ASN A 204 1.65 1.79 10.71
CA ASN A 204 1.97 2.10 9.31
C ASN A 204 2.93 3.30 9.19
N CYS A 205 3.26 3.98 10.29
CA CYS A 205 4.21 5.09 10.35
C CYS A 205 3.90 6.23 9.36
N VAL A 206 2.63 6.45 9.01
CA VAL A 206 2.19 7.59 8.21
C VAL A 206 1.87 8.74 9.16
N LEU A 207 2.91 9.50 9.53
CA LEU A 207 2.83 10.51 10.58
C LEU A 207 2.35 11.89 10.09
N GLN A 208 2.20 12.08 8.78
CA GLN A 208 1.68 13.32 8.19
C GLN A 208 0.24 13.15 7.71
N PRO A 209 -0.66 14.11 8.00
CA PRO A 209 -1.99 14.11 7.40
C PRO A 209 -1.90 14.47 5.91
N LEU A 210 -2.88 14.00 5.13
CA LEU A 210 -2.95 14.17 3.67
C LEU A 210 -2.71 15.62 3.21
N GLN A 211 -3.20 16.60 3.96
CA GLN A 211 -3.06 18.04 3.66
C GLN A 211 -1.61 18.55 3.62
N HIS A 212 -0.66 17.84 4.21
CA HIS A 212 0.76 18.23 4.22
C HIS A 212 1.64 17.35 3.31
N VAL A 213 1.03 16.36 2.65
CA VAL A 213 1.75 15.40 1.83
C VAL A 213 2.12 16.02 0.49
N ARG A 214 3.40 15.91 0.12
CA ARG A 214 3.92 16.42 -1.15
C ARG A 214 3.88 15.36 -2.26
N THR A 215 3.78 15.82 -3.50
CA THR A 215 3.79 14.95 -4.70
C THR A 215 5.08 14.17 -4.88
N SER A 216 6.22 14.74 -4.48
CA SER A 216 7.54 14.12 -4.56
C SER A 216 7.89 13.22 -3.37
N SER A 217 6.98 13.09 -2.39
CA SER A 217 7.23 12.31 -1.19
C SER A 217 7.48 10.84 -1.52
N SER A 218 8.53 10.26 -0.93
CA SER A 218 8.82 8.83 -1.02
C SER A 218 8.10 8.01 0.06
N MET A 219 7.30 8.67 0.91
CA MET A 219 6.52 7.99 1.95
C MET A 219 5.58 6.96 1.32
N VAL A 220 5.66 5.74 1.85
CA VAL A 220 4.77 4.64 1.47
C VAL A 220 3.50 4.74 2.30
N VAL A 221 2.36 4.91 1.63
CA VAL A 221 1.04 5.08 2.26
C VAL A 221 0.08 4.04 1.73
N TRP A 222 -1.03 3.85 2.43
CA TRP A 222 -2.14 3.02 1.97
C TRP A 222 -3.11 3.84 1.12
N PHE A 223 -3.46 3.29 -0.03
CA PHE A 223 -4.54 3.74 -0.88
C PHE A 223 -5.65 2.70 -0.90
N ILE A 224 -6.88 3.10 -1.21
CA ILE A 224 -8.06 2.26 -1.41
C ILE A 224 -8.65 2.48 -2.80
N CYS A 225 -9.02 1.38 -3.47
CA CYS A 225 -9.36 1.42 -4.89
C CYS A 225 -10.83 1.79 -5.04
N SER A 226 -11.14 2.81 -5.82
CA SER A 226 -12.53 3.19 -6.11
C SER A 226 -13.32 2.09 -6.84
N LEU A 227 -12.65 1.21 -7.58
CA LEU A 227 -13.30 0.13 -8.33
C LEU A 227 -13.46 -1.16 -7.53
N CYS A 228 -12.37 -1.68 -6.95
CA CYS A 228 -12.41 -2.99 -6.28
C CYS A 228 -12.46 -2.89 -4.75
N ALA A 229 -12.49 -1.69 -4.19
CA ALA A 229 -12.48 -1.40 -2.74
C ALA A 229 -11.32 -2.05 -1.97
N ARG A 230 -10.28 -2.52 -2.66
CA ARG A 230 -9.12 -3.17 -2.03
C ARG A 230 -8.06 -2.12 -1.71
N SER A 231 -7.57 -2.14 -0.47
CA SER A 231 -6.43 -1.32 -0.08
C SER A 231 -5.11 -1.90 -0.57
N TRP A 232 -4.16 -1.05 -0.94
CA TRP A 232 -2.77 -1.42 -1.22
C TRP A 232 -1.82 -0.33 -0.74
N ARG A 233 -0.57 -0.68 -0.43
CA ARG A 233 0.47 0.29 -0.14
C ARG A 233 1.35 0.59 -1.34
N GLU A 234 1.75 1.84 -1.50
CA GLU A 234 2.63 2.32 -2.57
C GLU A 234 3.28 3.65 -2.13
N SER A 235 4.45 3.99 -2.67
CA SER A 235 5.01 5.33 -2.44
C SER A 235 4.23 6.40 -3.20
N ILE A 236 4.11 7.60 -2.65
CA ILE A 236 3.40 8.70 -3.30
C ILE A 236 4.06 9.07 -4.63
N SER A 237 5.39 9.27 -4.62
CA SER A 237 6.14 9.64 -5.82
C SER A 237 6.04 8.59 -6.93
N SER A 238 6.12 7.29 -6.60
CA SER A 238 5.94 6.23 -7.62
C SER A 238 4.53 6.22 -8.21
N ARG A 239 3.51 6.48 -7.38
CA ARG A 239 2.12 6.54 -7.82
C ARG A 239 1.85 7.73 -8.73
N VAL A 240 2.36 8.91 -8.36
CA VAL A 240 2.28 10.14 -9.17
C VAL A 240 2.95 9.91 -10.52
N ALA A 241 4.19 9.40 -10.55
CA ALA A 241 4.92 9.13 -11.78
C ALA A 241 4.18 8.15 -12.71
N ARG A 242 3.56 7.11 -12.15
CA ARG A 242 2.74 6.15 -12.94
C ARG A 242 1.50 6.79 -13.54
N TYR A 243 0.83 7.66 -12.78
CA TYR A 243 -0.33 8.39 -13.27
C TYR A 243 0.06 9.38 -14.38
N GLU A 244 1.13 10.15 -14.20
CA GLU A 244 1.68 11.05 -15.22
C GLU A 244 2.05 10.30 -16.52
N ASN A 245 2.72 9.15 -16.41
CA ASN A 245 3.02 8.29 -17.56
C ASN A 245 1.74 7.82 -18.26
N SER A 246 0.68 7.51 -17.49
CA SER A 246 -0.60 7.08 -18.05
C SER A 246 -1.24 8.18 -18.89
N LEU A 247 -1.26 9.43 -18.37
CA LEU A 247 -1.77 10.61 -19.08
C LEU A 247 -1.04 10.84 -20.41
N GLN A 248 0.28 10.68 -20.43
CA GLN A 248 1.07 10.82 -21.66
C GLN A 248 0.71 9.75 -22.71
N THR A 249 0.47 8.51 -22.30
CA THR A 249 0.19 7.41 -23.23
C THR A 249 -1.21 7.42 -23.83
N THR A 250 -2.18 8.13 -23.24
CA THR A 250 -3.58 8.03 -23.65
C THR A 250 -3.94 8.89 -24.87
N HIS A 251 -3.05 9.77 -25.38
CA HIS A 251 -3.29 10.72 -26.49
C HIS A 251 -4.61 11.52 -26.42
N SER A 252 -5.37 11.40 -25.33
CA SER A 252 -6.62 12.11 -25.09
C SER A 252 -6.31 13.53 -24.64
N LYS A 253 -7.06 14.49 -25.18
CA LYS A 253 -6.97 15.90 -24.81
C LYS A 253 -7.64 16.20 -23.47
N ASP A 254 -8.35 15.23 -22.90
CA ASP A 254 -9.08 15.38 -21.64
C ASP A 254 -8.46 14.52 -20.51
N PRO A 255 -7.77 15.14 -19.54
CA PRO A 255 -7.21 14.45 -18.38
C PRO A 255 -8.25 13.73 -17.50
N SER A 256 -9.53 14.12 -17.58
CA SER A 256 -10.60 13.52 -16.79
C SER A 256 -11.00 12.11 -17.26
N GLU A 257 -10.57 11.70 -18.46
CA GLU A 257 -10.82 10.35 -18.99
C GLU A 257 -9.92 9.28 -18.36
N VAL A 258 -8.82 9.67 -17.69
CA VAL A 258 -7.87 8.73 -17.06
C VAL A 258 -8.18 8.61 -15.58
N ILE A 259 -8.94 7.60 -15.21
CA ILE A 259 -9.25 7.31 -13.81
C ILE A 259 -8.08 6.50 -13.22
N PRO A 260 -7.31 7.03 -12.24
CA PRO A 260 -6.27 6.25 -11.59
C PRO A 260 -6.94 5.09 -10.82
N LEU A 261 -6.38 3.88 -10.91
CA LEU A 261 -6.91 2.72 -10.20
C LEU A 261 -5.80 2.04 -9.39
N CYS A 262 -6.11 0.92 -8.74
CA CYS A 262 -5.05 0.11 -8.13
C CYS A 262 -4.29 -0.68 -9.21
N PRO A 263 -3.04 -1.09 -8.95
CA PRO A 263 -2.24 -1.86 -9.91
C PRO A 263 -2.95 -3.09 -10.48
N SER A 264 -3.73 -3.81 -9.67
CA SER A 264 -4.46 -5.00 -10.13
C SER A 264 -5.64 -4.67 -11.06
N CYS A 265 -6.28 -3.51 -10.91
CA CYS A 265 -7.39 -3.11 -11.78
C CYS A 265 -6.86 -2.55 -13.11
N GLU A 266 -5.75 -1.82 -13.05
CA GLU A 266 -5.05 -1.34 -14.25
C GLU A 266 -4.54 -2.50 -15.11
N GLN A 267 -3.92 -3.52 -14.50
CA GLN A 267 -3.49 -4.74 -15.19
C GLN A 267 -4.63 -5.50 -15.88
N ARG A 268 -5.87 -5.34 -15.39
CA ARG A 268 -7.07 -5.92 -16.01
C ARG A 268 -7.68 -5.03 -17.10
N GLY A 269 -7.05 -3.90 -17.42
CA GLY A 269 -7.53 -2.96 -18.43
C GLY A 269 -8.69 -2.07 -17.97
N ALA A 270 -9.06 -2.05 -16.68
CA ALA A 270 -10.24 -1.34 -16.19
C ALA A 270 -10.14 0.20 -16.28
N GLY A 271 -8.94 0.75 -16.48
CA GLY A 271 -8.69 2.19 -16.61
C GLY A 271 -8.62 2.70 -18.06
N ARG A 272 -8.77 1.82 -19.07
CA ARG A 272 -8.82 2.23 -20.47
C ARG A 272 -10.25 2.04 -20.99
N ARG A 273 -10.82 3.08 -21.59
CA ARG A 273 -12.16 3.00 -22.21
C ARG A 273 -12.18 1.80 -23.15
N PHE A 274 -13.14 0.88 -22.97
CA PHE A 274 -13.50 -0.08 -24.01
C PHE A 274 -13.86 0.76 -25.24
N GLN A 275 -12.96 0.81 -26.23
CA GLN A 275 -13.36 1.25 -27.57
C GLN A 275 -14.52 0.34 -27.96
N HIS A 276 -15.68 0.93 -28.24
CA HIS A 276 -16.91 0.22 -28.58
C HIS A 276 -16.63 -0.87 -29.62
N ARG A 277 -16.52 -2.14 -29.20
CA ARG A 277 -16.71 -3.25 -30.13
C ARG A 277 -18.20 -3.28 -30.47
N ARG A 278 -18.54 -2.92 -31.70
CA ARG A 278 -19.87 -3.20 -32.26
C ARG A 278 -20.15 -4.71 -32.15
N PRO A 279 -21.38 -5.11 -31.83
CA PRO A 279 -21.71 -6.52 -31.65
C PRO A 279 -21.91 -7.18 -33.02
N HIS A 280 -20.97 -8.01 -33.45
CA HIS A 280 -21.24 -9.05 -34.43
C HIS A 280 -20.50 -10.34 -34.08
N GLY A 281 -21.28 -11.39 -33.83
CA GLY A 281 -20.95 -12.78 -34.21
C GLY A 281 -20.03 -13.59 -33.27
N PRO A 282 -20.28 -14.90 -33.12
CA PRO A 282 -19.70 -15.70 -32.04
C PRO A 282 -18.28 -16.22 -32.33
N SER A 283 -17.61 -16.57 -31.24
CA SER A 283 -16.30 -17.18 -31.09
C SER A 283 -15.78 -18.03 -32.25
N LEU A 284 -14.57 -17.70 -32.70
CA LEU A 284 -13.60 -18.70 -33.13
C LEU A 284 -12.25 -18.41 -32.44
N THR A 285 -11.68 -19.48 -31.90
CA THR A 285 -10.30 -19.60 -31.47
C THR A 285 -9.36 -19.12 -32.56
N SER A 286 -8.51 -18.13 -32.26
CA SER A 286 -7.28 -17.95 -33.02
C SER A 286 -6.26 -17.13 -32.24
N ASN A 287 -5.08 -17.74 -32.07
CA ASN A 287 -3.82 -17.06 -31.89
C ASN A 287 -3.75 -15.88 -32.86
N ASN A 288 -3.48 -14.68 -32.34
CA ASN A 288 -2.75 -13.72 -33.15
C ASN A 288 -1.93 -12.77 -32.29
N ASN A 289 -0.62 -12.99 -32.35
CA ASN A 289 0.41 -11.98 -32.15
C ASN A 289 0.14 -10.84 -33.13
N ASN A 290 -0.43 -9.74 -32.67
CA ASN A 290 -0.16 -8.37 -33.13
C ASN A 290 -1.15 -7.41 -32.48
N ALA A 291 -0.80 -6.97 -31.27
CA ALA A 291 -1.34 -5.74 -30.70
C ALA A 291 -0.31 -4.62 -30.95
N VAL A 292 -0.38 -4.00 -32.13
CA VAL A 292 0.26 -2.70 -32.36
C VAL A 292 -0.63 -1.65 -31.69
N GLY A 293 -0.17 -1.08 -30.58
CA GLY A 293 -0.93 -0.07 -29.85
C GLY A 293 -0.35 0.35 -28.50
N ALA A 294 0.83 0.98 -28.55
CA ALA A 294 1.56 1.78 -27.55
C ALA A 294 3.01 1.27 -27.42
N LYS A 295 3.95 1.92 -28.12
CA LYS A 295 5.40 1.71 -27.97
C LYS A 295 5.86 2.25 -26.61
N THR A 296 5.49 1.57 -25.53
CA THR A 296 6.30 1.61 -24.31
C THR A 296 7.50 0.72 -24.59
N LEU A 297 8.72 1.25 -24.47
CA LEU A 297 9.93 0.43 -24.58
C LEU A 297 9.79 -0.80 -23.68
N PRO A 298 10.20 -2.01 -24.12
CA PRO A 298 10.17 -3.18 -23.26
C PRO A 298 10.97 -2.88 -21.99
N LYS A 299 10.35 -3.04 -20.83
CA LYS A 299 11.10 -3.00 -19.57
C LYS A 299 12.03 -4.21 -19.58
N CYS A 300 13.32 -3.97 -19.56
CA CYS A 300 14.34 -5.01 -19.61
C CYS A 300 14.91 -5.30 -18.22
N PHE A 301 14.96 -4.29 -17.34
CA PHE A 301 15.56 -4.39 -16.01
C PHE A 301 14.57 -4.11 -14.89
N LEU A 302 14.86 -4.66 -13.71
CA LEU A 302 14.02 -4.53 -12.53
C LEU A 302 13.81 -3.06 -12.12
N SER A 303 14.83 -2.22 -12.27
CA SER A 303 14.77 -0.76 -11.99
C SER A 303 13.72 -0.02 -12.84
N GLN A 304 13.34 -0.55 -14.00
CA GLN A 304 12.39 0.09 -14.91
C GLN A 304 10.93 -0.24 -14.57
N ASP A 305 10.69 -1.24 -13.71
CA ASP A 305 9.34 -1.59 -13.27
C ASP A 305 9.05 -1.03 -11.88
N MET A 306 8.42 0.15 -11.85
CA MET A 306 7.99 0.82 -10.62
C MET A 306 7.07 -0.04 -9.73
N LEU A 307 6.30 -0.95 -10.32
CA LEU A 307 5.45 -1.85 -9.54
C LEU A 307 6.28 -2.94 -8.87
N LEU A 308 7.24 -3.54 -9.56
CA LEU A 308 8.11 -4.54 -8.93
C LEU A 308 9.05 -3.90 -7.93
N MET A 309 9.60 -2.72 -8.24
CA MET A 309 10.40 -1.89 -7.33
C MET A 309 9.69 -1.60 -6.01
N ALA A 310 8.38 -1.34 -6.04
CA ALA A 310 7.59 -1.09 -4.83
C ALA A 310 7.38 -2.33 -3.94
N GLU A 311 7.64 -3.54 -4.45
CA GLU A 311 7.44 -4.79 -3.71
C GLU A 311 8.74 -5.50 -3.36
N VAL A 312 9.78 -5.35 -4.15
CA VAL A 312 11.04 -6.05 -3.94
C VAL A 312 11.78 -5.49 -2.72
N CYS A 313 12.38 -6.39 -1.94
CA CYS A 313 13.22 -6.09 -0.80
C CYS A 313 14.64 -6.52 -1.13
N LEU A 314 15.38 -5.66 -1.82
CA LEU A 314 16.75 -5.95 -2.24
C LEU A 314 17.72 -5.88 -1.06
N ARG A 315 18.73 -6.75 -1.09
CA ARG A 315 19.90 -6.63 -0.22
C ARG A 315 20.85 -5.55 -0.73
N ARG A 316 21.78 -5.11 0.12
CA ARG A 316 22.73 -4.02 -0.20
C ARG A 316 23.60 -4.32 -1.43
N ASP A 317 23.89 -5.60 -1.68
CA ASP A 317 24.71 -6.10 -2.79
C ASP A 317 23.96 -6.22 -4.12
N GLN A 318 22.64 -6.02 -4.13
CA GLN A 318 21.81 -6.24 -5.31
C GLN A 318 21.48 -4.92 -6.02
N ASP A 319 22.07 -4.71 -7.19
CA ASP A 319 21.74 -3.57 -8.05
C ASP A 319 20.51 -3.86 -8.93
N PRO A 320 19.37 -3.15 -8.75
CA PRO A 320 18.18 -3.33 -9.57
C PRO A 320 18.37 -3.02 -11.05
N SER A 321 19.39 -2.22 -11.42
CA SER A 321 19.69 -1.87 -12.81
C SER A 321 20.46 -2.98 -13.53
N ALA A 322 21.08 -3.89 -12.78
CA ALA A 322 21.82 -5.04 -13.30
C ALA A 322 20.97 -6.32 -13.36
N ILE A 323 19.74 -6.32 -12.83
CA ILE A 323 18.87 -7.50 -12.77
C ILE A 323 17.87 -7.48 -13.94
N PRO A 324 18.01 -8.36 -14.95
CA PRO A 324 17.06 -8.45 -16.05
C PRO A 324 15.70 -9.01 -15.60
N LEU A 325 14.59 -8.55 -16.18
CA LEU A 325 13.24 -9.05 -15.87
C LEU A 325 13.04 -10.53 -16.24
N SER A 326 13.87 -11.09 -17.13
CA SER A 326 13.89 -12.52 -17.47
C SER A 326 14.63 -13.38 -16.45
N SER A 327 15.31 -12.77 -15.46
CA SER A 327 16.13 -13.49 -14.49
C SER A 327 15.33 -14.47 -13.64
N GLU A 328 15.94 -15.61 -13.33
CA GLU A 328 15.39 -16.62 -12.41
C GLU A 328 15.84 -16.41 -10.97
N GLN A 329 16.57 -15.31 -10.70
CA GLN A 329 17.04 -14.98 -9.37
C GLN A 329 15.88 -14.94 -8.36
N VAL A 330 16.06 -15.63 -7.23
CA VAL A 330 15.14 -15.60 -6.10
C VAL A 330 15.38 -14.32 -5.32
N LEU A 331 14.35 -13.48 -5.26
CA LEU A 331 14.37 -12.22 -4.54
C LEU A 331 13.42 -12.27 -3.35
N SER A 332 13.65 -11.41 -2.36
CA SER A 332 12.72 -11.18 -1.26
C SER A 332 11.68 -10.15 -1.68
N TRP A 333 10.41 -10.41 -1.38
CA TRP A 333 9.27 -9.59 -1.76
C TRP A 333 8.42 -9.24 -0.54
N SER A 334 7.72 -8.12 -0.63
CA SER A 334 6.78 -7.62 0.37
C SER A 334 5.47 -7.27 -0.31
N CYS A 335 4.41 -8.05 -0.05
CA CYS A 335 3.16 -7.91 -0.79
C CYS A 335 2.45 -6.58 -0.50
N ARG A 336 2.18 -5.76 -1.53
CA ARG A 336 1.49 -4.46 -1.38
C ARG A 336 0.14 -4.51 -0.69
N TYR A 337 -0.57 -5.63 -0.79
CA TYR A 337 -1.93 -5.74 -0.26
C TYR A 337 -1.99 -6.15 1.21
N CYS A 338 -1.08 -7.03 1.66
CA CYS A 338 -1.16 -7.61 3.00
C CYS A 338 0.11 -7.48 3.85
N GLY A 339 1.21 -6.98 3.30
CA GLY A 339 2.47 -6.81 4.06
C GLY A 339 3.33 -8.06 4.17
N TYR A 340 2.80 -9.22 3.80
CA TYR A 340 3.50 -10.50 3.96
C TYR A 340 4.80 -10.51 3.15
N LYS A 341 5.89 -10.84 3.84
CA LYS A 341 7.21 -11.03 3.24
C LYS A 341 7.37 -12.47 2.77
N TYR A 342 7.88 -12.67 1.56
CA TYR A 342 8.06 -14.00 0.98
C TYR A 342 9.17 -13.98 -0.06
N GLN A 343 9.66 -15.17 -0.43
CA GLN A 343 10.65 -15.34 -1.50
C GLN A 343 9.97 -15.95 -2.73
N SER A 344 10.35 -15.48 -3.92
CA SER A 344 9.92 -16.04 -5.20
C SER A 344 10.91 -15.58 -6.29
N SER A 345 11.06 -16.37 -7.35
CA SER A 345 11.89 -15.98 -8.48
C SER A 345 11.25 -14.83 -9.26
N LEU A 346 12.08 -13.96 -9.82
CA LEU A 346 11.62 -12.83 -10.61
C LEU A 346 10.79 -13.29 -11.83
N ARG A 347 11.27 -14.34 -12.54
CA ARG A 347 10.54 -14.99 -13.63
C ARG A 347 9.13 -15.45 -13.21
N ASN A 348 8.97 -16.17 -12.09
CA ASN A 348 7.65 -16.63 -11.64
C ASN A 348 6.72 -15.48 -11.28
N ARG A 349 7.28 -14.41 -10.69
CA ARG A 349 6.51 -13.21 -10.33
C ARG A 349 5.94 -12.50 -11.56
N ILE A 350 6.70 -12.45 -12.65
CA ILE A 350 6.32 -11.74 -13.87
C ILE A 350 5.54 -12.64 -14.82
N ALA A 351 6.14 -13.73 -15.29
CA ALA A 351 5.59 -14.57 -16.36
C ALA A 351 4.40 -15.41 -15.89
N CYS A 352 4.44 -15.93 -14.67
CA CYS A 352 3.35 -16.73 -14.11
C CYS A 352 2.36 -15.90 -13.28
N HIS A 353 2.59 -14.59 -13.16
CA HIS A 353 1.83 -13.69 -12.27
C HIS A 353 1.64 -14.27 -10.86
N GLU A 354 2.68 -14.94 -10.33
CA GLU A 354 2.56 -15.62 -9.05
C GLU A 354 2.18 -14.63 -7.96
N ARG A 355 1.04 -14.88 -7.31
CA ARG A 355 0.52 -14.02 -6.24
C ARG A 355 1.19 -14.32 -4.91
N CYS A 356 1.19 -13.33 -4.02
CA CYS A 356 1.64 -13.50 -2.64
C CYS A 356 1.01 -14.74 -1.98
N PRO A 357 1.82 -15.65 -1.37
CA PRO A 357 1.33 -16.90 -0.78
C PRO A 357 0.24 -16.73 0.28
N GLN A 358 0.29 -15.66 1.07
CA GLN A 358 -0.76 -15.34 2.04
C GLN A 358 -2.05 -14.87 1.36
N CYS A 359 -1.95 -14.03 0.31
CA CYS A 359 -3.13 -13.55 -0.42
C CYS A 359 -3.78 -14.61 -1.30
N SER A 360 -3.04 -15.63 -1.72
CA SER A 360 -3.55 -16.74 -2.52
C SER A 360 -3.99 -17.95 -1.68
N GLY A 361 -3.68 -17.95 -0.37
CA GLY A 361 -3.98 -19.07 0.52
C GLY A 361 -3.04 -20.27 0.40
N LYS A 362 -1.90 -20.13 -0.30
CA LYS A 362 -0.85 -21.16 -0.35
C LYS A 362 -0.23 -21.42 1.03
N VAL A 363 -0.15 -20.38 1.87
CA VAL A 363 0.30 -20.48 3.27
C VAL A 363 -0.83 -20.04 4.18
N CYS A 364 -1.11 -20.81 5.23
CA CYS A 364 -2.08 -20.45 6.26
C CYS A 364 -1.40 -19.54 7.30
N THR A 365 -1.93 -18.34 7.49
CA THR A 365 -1.51 -17.37 8.49
C THR A 365 -2.73 -16.84 9.24
N PRO A 366 -2.57 -16.17 10.40
CA PRO A 366 -3.71 -15.58 11.10
C PRO A 366 -4.57 -14.64 10.23
N MET A 367 -3.97 -13.99 9.22
CA MET A 367 -4.62 -13.03 8.34
C MET A 367 -5.53 -13.68 7.28
N ASN A 368 -5.33 -14.97 6.97
CA ASN A 368 -6.15 -15.69 6.00
C ASN A 368 -6.76 -16.99 6.54
N SER A 369 -6.45 -17.36 7.79
CA SER A 369 -7.00 -18.53 8.46
C SER A 369 -8.53 -18.45 8.54
N LEU A 370 -9.20 -19.52 8.13
CA LEU A 370 -10.66 -19.60 8.17
C LEU A 370 -11.19 -19.47 9.61
N THR A 371 -10.48 -20.05 10.57
CA THR A 371 -10.91 -20.09 11.97
C THR A 371 -10.85 -18.73 12.65
N ILE A 372 -9.89 -17.90 12.27
CA ILE A 372 -9.70 -16.55 12.84
C ILE A 372 -10.54 -15.52 12.07
N GLN A 373 -10.49 -15.55 10.74
CA GLN A 373 -11.09 -14.49 9.92
C GLN A 373 -12.61 -14.66 9.75
N ARG A 374 -13.13 -15.90 9.79
CA ARG A 374 -14.54 -16.21 9.52
C ARG A 374 -15.14 -17.17 10.55
N PRO A 375 -15.25 -16.76 11.83
CA PRO A 375 -15.88 -17.57 12.87
C PRO A 375 -17.36 -17.86 12.58
N ASP A 376 -18.03 -17.01 11.78
CA ASP A 376 -19.39 -17.25 11.30
C ASP A 376 -19.50 -18.49 10.41
N VAL A 377 -18.55 -18.67 9.50
CA VAL A 377 -18.48 -19.86 8.63
C VAL A 377 -18.12 -21.10 9.43
N MET A 378 -17.23 -20.97 10.42
CA MET A 378 -16.86 -22.09 11.30
C MET A 378 -18.02 -22.65 12.11
N ARG A 379 -19.01 -21.82 12.49
CA ARG A 379 -20.22 -22.30 13.20
C ARG A 379 -21.10 -23.19 12.32
N GLU A 380 -20.96 -23.10 11.02
CA GLU A 380 -21.68 -23.93 10.05
C GLU A 380 -20.88 -25.19 9.68
N ALA A 381 -19.58 -25.24 9.91
CA ALA A 381 -18.75 -26.40 9.55
C ALA A 381 -19.22 -27.66 10.30
N ALA A 382 -19.35 -28.78 9.59
CA ALA A 382 -19.80 -30.03 10.20
C ALA A 382 -18.77 -30.57 11.21
N LYS A 383 -19.26 -31.17 12.29
CA LYS A 383 -18.41 -31.70 13.38
C LYS A 383 -17.53 -32.89 12.98
N THR A 384 -17.86 -33.57 11.88
CA THR A 384 -17.09 -34.71 11.35
C THR A 384 -15.76 -34.32 10.75
N ILE A 385 -15.52 -33.02 10.50
CA ILE A 385 -14.23 -32.54 10.02
C ILE A 385 -13.25 -32.47 11.19
N SER A 386 -12.09 -33.11 11.06
CA SER A 386 -11.08 -33.10 12.11
C SER A 386 -10.59 -31.68 12.40
N ARG A 387 -10.32 -31.41 13.69
CA ARG A 387 -9.80 -30.11 14.14
C ARG A 387 -8.52 -29.72 13.40
N THR A 388 -7.60 -30.66 13.19
CA THR A 388 -6.35 -30.43 12.46
C THR A 388 -6.59 -29.99 11.02
N LYS A 389 -7.57 -30.59 10.33
CA LYS A 389 -7.95 -30.18 8.97
C LYS A 389 -8.52 -28.77 8.97
N LEU A 390 -9.44 -28.47 9.89
CA LEU A 390 -10.05 -27.14 10.01
C LEU A 390 -9.01 -26.03 10.26
N MET A 391 -8.01 -26.28 11.11
CA MET A 391 -6.97 -25.28 11.42
C MET A 391 -6.04 -24.97 10.23
N LYS A 392 -5.95 -25.89 9.25
CA LYS A 392 -5.16 -25.70 8.02
C LYS A 392 -5.94 -24.99 6.91
N LEU A 393 -7.25 -24.82 7.06
CA LEU A 393 -8.07 -24.13 6.04
C LEU A 393 -7.88 -22.62 6.10
N THR A 394 -7.79 -22.03 4.91
CA THR A 394 -7.81 -20.58 4.71
C THR A 394 -9.16 -20.17 4.12
N VAL A 395 -9.45 -18.86 4.16
CA VAL A 395 -10.59 -18.26 3.47
C VAL A 395 -10.52 -18.41 1.94
N PHE A 396 -9.38 -18.84 1.40
CA PHE A 396 -9.17 -19.09 -0.02
C PHE A 396 -9.14 -20.58 -0.37
N SER A 397 -9.26 -21.48 0.61
CA SER A 397 -9.17 -22.92 0.38
C SER A 397 -10.27 -23.39 -0.57
N GLU A 398 -9.86 -24.03 -1.65
CA GLU A 398 -10.73 -24.63 -2.67
C GLU A 398 -11.15 -26.05 -2.32
N GLN A 399 -10.78 -26.54 -1.13
CA GLN A 399 -11.24 -27.81 -0.62
C GLN A 399 -12.74 -27.73 -0.26
N GLU A 400 -13.52 -28.65 -0.82
CA GLU A 400 -14.91 -28.86 -0.41
C GLU A 400 -14.99 -29.48 0.99
N ILE A 401 -15.86 -28.89 1.81
CA ILE A 401 -16.14 -29.38 3.16
C ILE A 401 -17.66 -29.39 3.42
N PRO A 402 -18.14 -30.32 4.26
CA PRO A 402 -19.54 -30.35 4.67
C PRO A 402 -19.86 -29.23 5.67
N PHE A 403 -21.00 -28.58 5.46
CA PHE A 403 -21.61 -27.59 6.34
C PHE A 403 -23.01 -28.04 6.77
N VAL A 404 -23.46 -27.55 7.92
CA VAL A 404 -24.83 -27.70 8.42
C VAL A 404 -25.46 -26.32 8.46
N CYS A 405 -26.53 -26.13 7.69
CA CYS A 405 -27.25 -24.87 7.68
C CYS A 405 -27.80 -24.57 9.07
N ARG A 406 -27.46 -23.40 9.61
CA ARG A 406 -27.99 -22.98 10.90
C ARG A 406 -29.45 -22.58 10.83
N ILE A 407 -30.07 -22.40 9.66
CA ILE A 407 -31.47 -21.98 9.49
C ILE A 407 -32.40 -23.19 9.32
N CYS A 408 -32.16 -24.09 8.38
CA CYS A 408 -33.04 -25.23 8.12
C CYS A 408 -32.47 -26.59 8.58
N PHE A 409 -31.32 -26.59 9.27
CA PHE A 409 -30.57 -27.79 9.68
C PHE A 409 -30.16 -28.74 8.57
N SER A 410 -30.37 -28.41 7.30
CA SER A 410 -29.96 -29.27 6.19
C SER A 410 -28.44 -29.26 6.01
N PRO A 411 -27.83 -30.41 5.67
CA PRO A 411 -26.45 -30.44 5.24
C PRO A 411 -26.32 -29.81 3.86
N TYR A 412 -25.15 -29.27 3.57
CA TYR A 412 -24.77 -28.81 2.25
C TYR A 412 -23.24 -28.82 2.11
N ARG A 413 -22.71 -28.96 0.89
CA ARG A 413 -21.26 -28.97 0.63
C ARG A 413 -20.87 -27.78 -0.22
N MET A 414 -19.79 -27.11 0.15
CA MET A 414 -19.17 -26.03 -0.63
C MET A 414 -17.68 -25.95 -0.31
N THR A 415 -16.91 -25.27 -1.16
CA THR A 415 -15.54 -24.88 -0.78
C THR A 415 -15.57 -23.78 0.27
N ALA A 416 -14.56 -23.75 1.14
CA ALA A 416 -14.40 -22.67 2.12
C ALA A 416 -14.33 -21.30 1.43
N LYS A 417 -13.63 -21.23 0.28
CA LYS A 417 -13.58 -20.04 -0.59
C LYS A 417 -14.96 -19.58 -1.04
N ALA A 418 -15.77 -20.46 -1.62
CA ALA A 418 -17.10 -20.11 -2.11
C ALA A 418 -18.01 -19.63 -0.96
N ARG A 419 -18.00 -20.32 0.18
CA ARG A 419 -18.78 -19.92 1.36
C ARG A 419 -18.33 -18.56 1.91
N CYS A 420 -17.02 -18.26 1.84
CA CYS A 420 -16.47 -16.98 2.27
C CYS A 420 -16.77 -15.83 1.31
N MET A 421 -16.89 -16.09 -0.01
CA MET A 421 -17.28 -15.08 -1.01
C MET A 421 -18.74 -14.64 -0.83
N ILE A 422 -19.60 -15.47 -0.25
CA ILE A 422 -20.96 -15.08 0.11
C ILE A 422 -20.89 -14.11 1.31
N PRO A 423 -21.50 -12.92 1.21
CA PRO A 423 -21.53 -11.95 2.31
C PRO A 423 -22.11 -12.54 3.61
N LYS A 424 -21.77 -11.97 4.77
CA LYS A 424 -22.23 -12.48 6.09
C LYS A 424 -23.75 -12.66 6.19
N ASN A 425 -24.52 -11.81 5.52
CA ASN A 425 -25.99 -11.84 5.49
C ASN A 425 -26.57 -12.52 4.23
N GLY A 426 -25.70 -13.10 3.40
CA GLY A 426 -26.08 -13.84 2.21
C GLY A 426 -26.54 -15.26 2.54
N ILE A 427 -27.34 -15.85 1.65
CA ILE A 427 -27.87 -17.20 1.83
C ILE A 427 -26.91 -18.19 1.16
N ALA A 428 -26.18 -18.95 1.97
CA ALA A 428 -25.26 -19.98 1.47
C ALA A 428 -25.92 -21.35 1.27
N CYS A 429 -26.86 -21.71 2.14
CA CYS A 429 -27.58 -22.99 2.02
C CYS A 429 -28.48 -22.99 0.78
N GLN A 430 -28.29 -23.96 -0.10
CA GLN A 430 -29.03 -24.08 -1.36
C GLN A 430 -30.53 -24.31 -1.13
N LYS A 431 -30.92 -25.09 -0.10
CA LYS A 431 -32.34 -25.29 0.25
C LYS A 431 -33.00 -23.98 0.71
N CYS A 432 -32.33 -23.20 1.56
CA CYS A 432 -32.82 -21.88 1.92
C CYS A 432 -32.90 -20.97 0.70
N LEU A 433 -31.88 -20.94 -0.15
CA LEU A 433 -31.87 -20.12 -1.36
C LEU A 433 -33.08 -20.45 -2.27
N LEU A 434 -33.39 -21.74 -2.41
CA LEU A 434 -34.56 -22.22 -3.14
C LEU A 434 -35.88 -21.72 -2.52
N THR A 435 -36.06 -21.88 -1.20
CA THR A 435 -37.26 -21.37 -0.50
C THR A 435 -37.43 -19.85 -0.69
N PHE A 436 -36.33 -19.10 -0.63
CA PHE A 436 -36.33 -17.66 -0.89
C PHE A 436 -36.74 -17.33 -2.32
N SER A 437 -36.19 -18.04 -3.31
CA SER A 437 -36.55 -17.86 -4.72
C SER A 437 -38.02 -18.16 -4.98
N GLN A 438 -38.54 -19.28 -4.45
CA GLN A 438 -39.94 -19.67 -4.59
C GLN A 438 -40.88 -18.66 -3.93
N THR A 439 -40.54 -18.18 -2.73
CA THR A 439 -41.32 -17.16 -2.03
C THR A 439 -41.38 -15.86 -2.84
N ALA A 440 -40.25 -15.45 -3.43
CA ALA A 440 -40.19 -14.25 -4.26
C ALA A 440 -41.03 -14.38 -5.53
N GLN A 441 -40.99 -15.54 -6.19
CA GLN A 441 -41.80 -15.83 -7.37
C GLN A 441 -43.30 -15.83 -7.04
N ALA A 442 -43.71 -16.41 -5.91
CA ALA A 442 -45.11 -16.40 -5.48
C ALA A 442 -45.60 -14.96 -5.24
N THR A 443 -44.85 -14.14 -4.51
CA THR A 443 -45.20 -12.73 -4.29
C THR A 443 -45.23 -11.89 -5.57
N ALA A 444 -44.43 -12.26 -6.59
CA ALA A 444 -44.43 -11.58 -7.86
C ALA A 444 -45.65 -11.95 -8.72
N LYS A 445 -46.16 -13.19 -8.61
CA LYS A 445 -47.40 -13.63 -9.27
C LYS A 445 -48.64 -12.95 -8.70
N ASP A 446 -48.65 -12.68 -7.40
CA ASP A 446 -49.75 -11.98 -6.72
C ASP A 446 -49.77 -10.48 -7.04
N ALA A 447 -48.68 -9.93 -7.59
CA ALA A 447 -48.59 -8.53 -7.97
C ALA A 447 -49.14 -8.34 -9.40
N SER A 448 -50.15 -7.50 -9.54
CA SER A 448 -50.79 -7.23 -10.84
C SER A 448 -49.85 -6.59 -11.87
N HIS A 449 -48.81 -5.87 -11.43
CA HIS A 449 -47.83 -5.22 -12.30
C HIS A 449 -46.39 -5.37 -11.76
N PRO A 450 -45.39 -5.57 -12.65
CA PRO A 450 -43.99 -5.61 -12.25
C PRO A 450 -43.54 -4.23 -11.78
N HIS A 451 -43.35 -4.08 -10.48
CA HIS A 451 -42.82 -2.86 -9.87
C HIS A 451 -41.61 -3.18 -8.98
N LYS A 452 -40.73 -2.19 -8.79
CA LYS A 452 -39.59 -2.33 -7.88
C LYS A 452 -40.11 -2.37 -6.45
N LEU A 453 -39.89 -3.49 -5.77
CA LEU A 453 -40.21 -3.62 -4.34
C LEU A 453 -39.48 -2.56 -3.52
N THR A 454 -40.23 -1.88 -2.66
CA THR A 454 -39.71 -0.98 -1.65
C THR A 454 -38.79 -1.72 -0.67
N VAL A 455 -37.99 -0.97 0.10
CA VAL A 455 -37.15 -1.56 1.16
C VAL A 455 -37.99 -2.35 2.18
N LYS A 456 -39.16 -1.82 2.54
CA LYS A 456 -40.10 -2.46 3.49
C LYS A 456 -40.65 -3.78 2.96
N GLU A 457 -41.04 -3.83 1.69
CA GLU A 457 -41.53 -5.06 1.05
C GLU A 457 -40.45 -6.12 0.91
N ARG A 458 -39.24 -5.73 0.49
CA ARG A 458 -38.09 -6.65 0.43
C ARG A 458 -37.78 -7.26 1.79
N ARG A 459 -37.90 -6.48 2.87
CA ARG A 459 -37.75 -6.97 4.25
C ARG A 459 -38.86 -7.96 4.61
N LYS A 460 -40.13 -7.64 4.37
CA LYS A 460 -41.26 -8.54 4.63
C LYS A 460 -41.14 -9.88 3.90
N LEU A 461 -40.76 -9.85 2.62
CA LEU A 461 -40.54 -11.04 1.79
C LEU A 461 -39.41 -11.90 2.37
N ARG A 462 -38.29 -11.27 2.75
CA ARG A 462 -37.16 -11.95 3.39
C ARG A 462 -37.56 -12.58 4.73
N ASP A 463 -38.35 -11.89 5.55
CA ASP A 463 -38.85 -12.40 6.82
C ASP A 463 -39.85 -13.56 6.65
N LYS A 464 -40.68 -13.52 5.61
CA LYS A 464 -41.60 -14.62 5.25
C LYS A 464 -40.81 -15.87 4.84
N ALA A 465 -39.87 -15.73 3.91
CA ALA A 465 -39.03 -16.84 3.44
C ALA A 465 -38.17 -17.42 4.57
N TYR A 466 -37.63 -16.56 5.45
CA TYR A 466 -36.86 -16.97 6.61
C TYR A 466 -37.70 -17.82 7.58
N ARG A 467 -38.94 -17.40 7.87
CA ARG A 467 -39.88 -18.18 8.72
C ARG A 467 -40.20 -19.54 8.12
N LEU A 468 -40.39 -19.63 6.81
CA LEU A 468 -40.58 -20.93 6.11
C LEU A 468 -39.34 -21.82 6.18
N CYS A 469 -38.14 -21.25 6.15
CA CYS A 469 -36.92 -22.03 6.34
C CYS A 469 -36.81 -22.55 7.79
N LEU A 470 -37.23 -21.74 8.77
CA LEU A 470 -37.22 -22.11 10.18
C LEU A 470 -38.24 -23.19 10.53
N SER A 471 -39.43 -23.18 9.90
CA SER A 471 -40.46 -24.21 10.15
C SER A 471 -40.01 -25.61 9.77
N ASN A 472 -38.99 -25.73 8.91
CA ASN A 472 -38.37 -27.01 8.56
C ASN A 472 -37.36 -27.52 9.61
N ARG A 473 -37.14 -26.79 10.71
CA ARG A 473 -36.29 -27.26 11.81
C ARG A 473 -37.06 -28.25 12.67
N SER A 474 -36.50 -29.43 12.84
CA SER A 474 -36.94 -30.38 13.86
C SER A 474 -35.76 -31.17 14.42
N ASN A 475 -35.95 -31.84 15.55
CA ASN A 475 -34.93 -32.71 16.14
C ASN A 475 -34.66 -33.93 15.24
N GLU A 476 -35.71 -34.48 14.63
CA GLU A 476 -35.62 -35.56 13.65
C GLU A 476 -34.78 -35.14 12.45
N LYS A 477 -34.97 -33.90 11.95
CA LYS A 477 -34.18 -33.39 10.83
C LYS A 477 -32.70 -33.24 11.20
N LEU A 478 -32.41 -32.80 12.42
CA LEU A 478 -31.04 -32.69 12.91
C LEU A 478 -30.37 -34.07 13.03
N LYS A 479 -31.09 -35.08 13.56
CA LYS A 479 -30.62 -36.47 13.62
C LYS A 479 -30.40 -37.06 12.23
N ALA A 480 -31.33 -36.84 11.29
CA ALA A 480 -31.19 -37.27 9.90
C ALA A 480 -29.95 -36.63 9.25
N THR A 481 -29.73 -35.34 9.47
CA THR A 481 -28.55 -34.63 8.97
C THR A 481 -27.25 -35.17 9.54
N GLN A 482 -27.23 -35.49 10.85
CA GLN A 482 -26.06 -36.12 11.48
C GLN A 482 -25.73 -37.46 10.81
N ASN A 483 -26.75 -38.30 10.59
CA ASN A 483 -26.58 -39.59 9.91
C ASN A 483 -26.08 -39.42 8.46
N GLU A 484 -26.62 -38.45 7.71
CA GLU A 484 -26.18 -38.15 6.33
C GLU A 484 -24.70 -37.74 6.28
N ILE A 485 -24.26 -36.89 7.21
CA ILE A 485 -22.88 -36.42 7.27
C ILE A 485 -21.91 -37.55 7.68
N GLU A 486 -22.32 -38.43 8.60
CA GLU A 486 -21.53 -39.58 9.05
C GLU A 486 -21.34 -40.63 7.96
N LYS A 487 -22.36 -40.85 7.12
CA LYS A 487 -22.29 -41.79 5.98
C LYS A 487 -21.28 -41.39 4.91
N LYS A 488 -20.75 -40.15 4.95
CA LYS A 488 -19.72 -39.64 4.03
C LYS A 488 -20.08 -39.86 2.55
N ASP A 489 -21.35 -39.74 2.19
CA ASP A 489 -21.72 -39.77 0.78
C ASP A 489 -21.10 -38.55 0.09
N HIS A 490 -20.07 -38.80 -0.70
CA HIS A 490 -19.24 -37.78 -1.33
C HIS A 490 -19.70 -37.48 -2.77
N ILE A 491 -20.69 -38.23 -3.28
CA ILE A 491 -21.14 -38.16 -4.66
C ILE A 491 -22.29 -37.15 -4.81
N LEU A 492 -23.14 -37.01 -3.79
CA LEU A 492 -24.26 -36.07 -3.78
C LEU A 492 -23.89 -34.76 -3.06
N ILE A 493 -24.02 -33.63 -3.75
CA ILE A 493 -23.74 -32.28 -3.21
C ILE A 493 -24.90 -31.79 -2.31
N ASN A 494 -26.12 -32.31 -2.51
CA ASN A 494 -27.37 -31.88 -1.84
C ASN A 494 -28.32 -33.03 -1.51
#